data_AF-Q5C812-F1
#
_entry.id   AF-Q5C812-F1
#
_cell.length_a   1.000
_cell.length_b   1.000
_cell.length_c   1.000
_cell.angle_alpha   90.00
_cell.angle_beta   90.00
_cell.angle_gamma   90.00
#
_symmetry.space_group_name_H-M   'P 1'
#
loop_
_entity.id
_entity.type
_entity.pdbx_description
1 polymer ?
#
loop_
_entity_poly.entity_id
_entity_poly.type
_entity_poly.pdbx_seq_one_letter_code
_entity_poly.pdbx_strand_id
1 'polypeptide(L)'
;LGCYFCNDVIGPMNSTRNRSLDQQCTVTRPGVSMIASALAVELMISVLQHPLLYDAPADVLSQELSDLDSTKMSLGLVPHQIRGFLSHYTQVLPATVAFTKCFACSQPVLDAYKASGYTFLQQVFDDASYLERLCGLQNLHNEVNTESILMLSDSDH
;
A
#
# COMPACT_ATOMS: atom_id res chain seq x y z
N LEU A 1 9.60 2.53 -3.70
CA LEU A 1 8.73 1.66 -2.87
C LEU A 1 7.27 1.99 -3.14
N GLY A 2 6.37 1.01 -3.00
CA GLY A 2 4.93 1.23 -3.16
C GLY A 2 4.28 1.94 -1.97
N CYS A 3 3.22 2.72 -2.20
CA CYS A 3 2.41 3.28 -1.13
C CYS A 3 1.41 2.25 -0.58
N TYR A 4 0.62 2.65 0.42
CA TYR A 4 -0.46 1.82 0.99
C TYR A 4 -1.41 1.25 -0.09
N PHE A 5 -1.77 2.08 -1.07
CA PHE A 5 -2.71 1.74 -2.14
C PHE A 5 -2.09 0.98 -3.32
N CYS A 6 -0.77 0.74 -3.35
CA CYS A 6 -0.14 -0.01 -4.44
C CYS A 6 -0.54 -1.49 -4.48
N ASN A 7 -1.04 -2.03 -3.36
CA ASN A 7 -1.46 -3.42 -3.25
C ASN A 7 -2.98 -3.57 -3.34
N ASP A 8 -3.72 -2.47 -3.51
CA ASP A 8 -5.17 -2.50 -3.68
C ASP A 8 -5.50 -2.39 -5.18
N VAL A 9 -6.29 -3.35 -5.67
CA VAL A 9 -6.76 -3.40 -7.06
C VAL A 9 -8.17 -2.86 -7.21
N ILE A 10 -8.78 -2.40 -6.11
CA ILE A 10 -10.09 -1.76 -6.09
C ILE A 10 -9.86 -0.27 -5.84
N GLY A 11 -10.46 0.60 -6.67
CA GLY A 11 -10.39 2.04 -6.46
C GLY A 11 -11.03 2.48 -5.14
N PRO A 12 -10.79 3.74 -4.74
CA PRO A 12 -11.31 4.26 -3.49
C PRO A 12 -12.84 4.40 -3.56
N MET A 13 -13.55 3.47 -2.93
CA MET A 13 -15.01 3.53 -2.78
C MET A 13 -15.40 4.16 -1.45
N ASN A 14 -16.61 4.70 -1.38
CA ASN A 14 -17.17 5.20 -0.12
C ASN A 14 -17.37 4.04 0.86
N SER A 15 -16.48 3.93 1.84
CA SER A 15 -16.45 2.85 2.82
C SER A 15 -17.45 3.01 3.97
N THR A 16 -18.11 4.17 4.11
CA THR A 16 -19.08 4.44 5.20
C THR A 16 -20.53 4.26 4.76
N ARG A 17 -20.85 4.50 3.48
CA ARG A 17 -22.23 4.52 2.96
C ARG A 17 -22.91 3.14 2.94
N ASN A 18 -22.15 2.04 2.98
CA ASN A 18 -22.65 0.66 2.88
C ASN A 18 -22.09 -0.30 3.95
N ARG A 19 -21.55 0.22 5.07
CA ARG A 19 -21.08 -0.62 6.19
C ARG A 19 -21.99 -0.39 7.40
N SER A 20 -22.46 -1.47 8.04
CA SER A 20 -23.13 -1.37 9.35
C SER A 20 -22.17 -0.79 10.39
N LEU A 21 -22.68 -0.22 11.48
CA LEU A 21 -21.87 0.38 12.55
C LEU A 21 -20.76 -0.57 13.06
N ASP A 22 -21.05 -1.88 13.14
CA ASP A 22 -20.09 -2.93 13.52
C ASP A 22 -18.96 -3.16 12.49
N GLN A 23 -19.14 -2.76 11.24
CA GLN A 23 -18.09 -2.77 10.21
C GLN A 23 -17.33 -1.44 10.10
N GLN A 24 -17.74 -0.43 10.87
CA GLN A 24 -17.09 0.88 10.99
C GLN A 24 -16.25 0.98 12.28
N CYS A 25 -16.48 0.11 13.27
CA CYS A 25 -15.73 0.06 14.51
C CYS A 25 -14.84 -1.19 14.58
N THR A 26 -13.54 -0.99 14.63
CA THR A 26 -12.58 -2.08 14.80
C THR A 26 -12.61 -2.51 16.28
N VAL A 27 -13.31 -3.60 16.61
CA VAL A 27 -13.05 -4.30 17.88
C VAL A 27 -11.67 -4.94 17.74
N THR A 28 -10.66 -4.28 18.30
CA THR A 28 -9.27 -4.75 18.26
C THR A 28 -8.87 -5.34 19.61
N ARG A 29 -7.98 -6.34 19.59
CA ARG A 29 -7.32 -6.78 20.83
C ARG A 29 -6.57 -5.58 21.42
N PRO A 30 -6.76 -5.22 22.71
CA PRO A 30 -6.21 -3.98 23.27
C PRO A 30 -4.70 -3.79 23.09
N GLY A 31 -3.92 -4.87 22.99
CA GLY A 31 -2.47 -4.80 22.77
C GLY A 31 -2.03 -4.40 21.36
N VAL A 32 -2.91 -4.46 20.35
CA VAL A 32 -2.54 -4.18 18.95
C VAL A 32 -2.08 -2.74 18.76
N SER A 33 -2.83 -1.78 19.33
CA SER A 33 -2.51 -0.36 19.19
C SER A 33 -1.14 -0.03 19.78
N MET A 34 -0.83 -0.54 20.97
CA MET A 34 0.46 -0.32 21.63
C MET A 34 1.63 -0.86 20.80
N ILE A 35 1.51 -2.08 20.26
CA ILE A 35 2.55 -2.70 19.45
C ILE A 35 2.73 -1.92 18.13
N ALA A 36 1.64 -1.59 17.45
CA ALA A 36 1.69 -0.84 16.20
C ALA A 36 2.31 0.56 16.39
N SER A 37 1.92 1.28 17.44
CA SER A 37 2.49 2.59 17.77
C SER A 37 3.98 2.51 18.10
N ALA A 38 4.40 1.52 18.90
CA ALA A 38 5.81 1.32 19.21
C ALA A 38 6.64 1.05 17.94
N LEU A 39 6.19 0.11 17.10
CA LEU A 39 6.87 -0.21 15.84
C LEU A 39 6.93 0.97 14.86
N ALA A 40 5.88 1.78 14.78
CA ALA A 40 5.86 2.96 13.92
C ALA A 40 6.88 4.02 14.37
N VAL A 41 7.00 4.24 15.69
CA VAL A 41 7.98 5.17 16.26
C VAL A 41 9.40 4.64 16.07
N GLU A 42 9.65 3.37 16.35
CA GLU A 42 10.97 2.76 16.13
C GLU A 42 11.39 2.84 14.66
N LEU A 43 10.48 2.52 13.72
CA LEU A 43 10.74 2.65 12.29
C LEU A 43 11.08 4.09 11.90
N MET A 44 10.34 5.07 12.42
CA MET A 44 10.60 6.48 12.18
C MET A 44 12.00 6.88 12.65
N ILE A 45 12.41 6.47 13.86
CA ILE A 45 13.73 6.79 14.40
C ILE A 45 14.83 6.10 13.57
N SER A 46 14.64 4.83 13.19
CA SER A 46 15.59 4.10 12.33
C SER A 46 15.78 4.78 10.97
N VAL A 47 14.71 5.26 10.33
CA VAL A 47 14.81 6.04 9.08
C VAL A 47 15.59 7.33 9.30
N LEU A 48 15.32 8.06 10.38
CA LEU A 48 15.98 9.35 10.67
C LEU A 48 17.46 9.21 11.04
N GLN A 49 17.86 8.09 11.64
CA GLN A 49 19.25 7.81 11.98
C GLN A 49 20.02 7.13 10.83
N HIS A 50 19.33 6.62 9.82
CA HIS A 50 19.98 6.02 8.67
C HIS A 50 20.77 7.07 7.88
N PRO A 51 22.02 6.79 7.43
CA PRO A 51 22.83 7.76 6.68
C PRO A 51 22.18 8.28 5.40
N LEU A 52 21.31 7.47 4.78
CA LEU A 52 20.55 7.83 3.59
C LEU A 52 19.17 8.44 3.90
N LEU A 53 18.79 8.57 5.16
CA LEU A 53 17.50 9.12 5.59
C LEU A 53 16.32 8.43 4.87
N TYR A 54 15.50 9.21 4.16
CA TYR A 54 14.34 8.73 3.40
C TYR A 54 14.71 7.90 2.15
N ASP A 55 15.98 7.94 1.70
CA ASP A 55 16.50 7.12 0.61
C ASP A 55 17.10 5.79 1.10
N ALA A 56 16.89 5.43 2.38
CA ALA A 56 17.26 4.12 2.90
C ALA A 56 16.60 2.99 2.08
N PRO A 57 17.36 1.94 1.69
CA PRO A 57 16.77 0.79 1.03
C PRO A 57 15.83 0.05 1.98
N ALA A 58 14.79 -0.58 1.42
CA ALA A 58 13.92 -1.43 2.22
C ALA A 58 14.60 -2.76 2.51
N ASP A 59 14.87 -3.02 3.79
CA ASP A 59 15.39 -4.31 4.20
C ASP A 59 14.29 -5.38 4.12
N VAL A 60 14.57 -6.46 3.39
CA VAL A 60 13.72 -7.65 3.34
C VAL A 60 14.47 -8.77 4.07
N LEU A 61 13.79 -9.46 4.99
CA LEU A 61 14.33 -10.57 5.81
C LEU A 61 15.02 -11.70 5.01
N SER A 62 14.85 -11.72 3.69
CA SER A 62 15.47 -12.68 2.77
C SER A 62 16.91 -12.38 2.37
N GLN A 63 17.45 -11.19 2.71
CA GLN A 63 18.88 -10.92 2.56
C GLN A 63 19.58 -11.45 3.81
N GLU A 64 20.47 -12.42 3.62
CA GLU A 64 21.30 -12.94 4.70
C GLU A 64 21.95 -11.76 5.44
N LEU A 65 21.80 -11.75 6.77
CA LEU A 65 22.41 -10.74 7.65
C LEU A 65 23.96 -10.77 7.64
N SER A 66 24.57 -11.53 6.74
CA SER A 66 26.00 -11.80 6.61
C SER A 66 26.78 -10.70 5.88
N ASP A 67 26.13 -9.93 5.00
CA ASP A 67 26.77 -8.81 4.24
C ASP A 67 26.34 -7.42 4.72
N LEU A 68 25.47 -7.34 5.72
CA LEU A 68 25.14 -6.08 6.37
C LEU A 68 26.35 -5.67 7.20
N ASP A 69 27.05 -4.64 6.75
CA ASP A 69 28.07 -3.90 7.48
C ASP A 69 27.41 -3.33 8.75
N SER A 70 27.18 -4.20 9.74
CA SER A 70 26.37 -4.01 10.96
C SER A 70 26.89 -2.88 11.84
N THR A 71 28.06 -2.36 11.49
CA THR A 71 28.71 -1.18 12.06
C THR A 71 28.20 0.16 11.50
N LYS A 72 27.43 0.18 10.38
CA LYS A 72 26.92 1.42 9.76
C LYS A 72 25.45 1.75 10.04
N MET A 73 24.65 0.81 10.54
CA MET A 73 23.22 1.03 10.81
C MET A 73 22.99 1.08 12.33
N SER A 74 22.98 2.29 12.92
CA SER A 74 23.03 2.44 14.38
C SER A 74 21.80 1.90 15.13
N LEU A 75 20.69 1.64 14.45
CA LEU A 75 19.41 1.18 15.03
C LEU A 75 18.82 -0.06 14.31
N GLY A 76 19.61 -0.74 13.49
CA GLY A 76 19.16 -1.94 12.77
C GLY A 76 18.39 -1.63 11.47
N LEU A 77 17.45 -2.53 11.12
CA LEU A 77 16.80 -2.58 9.81
C LEU A 77 15.80 -1.43 9.58
N VAL A 78 15.60 -1.08 8.31
CA VAL A 78 14.59 -0.13 7.82
C VAL A 78 13.61 -0.86 6.87
N PRO A 79 12.59 -1.55 7.41
CA PRO A 79 11.61 -2.26 6.59
C PRO A 79 10.64 -1.32 5.87
N HIS A 80 10.16 -1.74 4.68
CA HIS A 80 9.10 -1.03 3.95
C HIS A 80 7.72 -1.17 4.61
N GLN A 81 7.36 -2.37 5.05
CA GLN A 81 6.11 -2.65 5.74
C GLN A 81 6.38 -3.58 6.92
N ILE A 82 5.62 -3.44 8.00
CA ILE A 82 5.62 -4.36 9.13
C ILE A 82 4.21 -4.91 9.29
N ARG A 83 4.03 -6.23 9.18
CA ARG A 83 2.73 -6.89 9.41
C ARG A 83 2.87 -7.87 10.57
N GLY A 84 2.16 -7.59 11.66
CA GLY A 84 2.16 -8.42 12.88
C GLY A 84 0.87 -9.22 13.04
N PHE A 85 1.00 -10.49 13.45
CA PHE A 85 -0.11 -11.40 13.68
C PHE A 85 -0.10 -11.90 15.14
N LEU A 86 -0.93 -11.32 15.99
CA LEU A 86 -0.99 -11.69 17.42
C LEU A 86 -1.60 -13.07 17.70
N SER A 87 -2.27 -13.70 16.74
CA SER A 87 -2.77 -15.08 16.88
C SER A 87 -1.63 -16.09 16.84
N HIS A 88 -0.59 -15.81 16.05
CA HIS A 88 0.56 -16.68 15.83
C HIS A 88 1.86 -16.10 16.41
N TYR A 89 1.81 -14.90 16.98
CA TYR A 89 2.95 -14.15 17.49
C TYR A 89 4.08 -13.99 16.45
N THR A 90 3.71 -13.81 15.18
CA THR A 90 4.65 -13.66 14.06
C THR A 90 4.64 -12.24 13.50
N GLN A 91 5.77 -11.85 12.89
CA GLN A 91 5.92 -10.61 12.14
C GLN A 91 6.52 -10.92 10.77
N VAL A 92 6.07 -10.23 9.74
CA VAL A 92 6.63 -10.31 8.39
C VAL A 92 6.94 -8.90 7.88
N LEU A 93 8.05 -8.77 7.15
CA LEU A 93 8.55 -7.49 6.62
C LEU A 93 8.50 -7.46 5.08
N PRO A 94 7.30 -7.39 4.47
CA PRO A 94 7.22 -7.37 3.02
C PRO A 94 7.67 -6.02 2.46
N ALA A 95 8.29 -6.05 1.29
CA ALA A 95 8.51 -4.88 0.47
C ALA A 95 7.69 -5.01 -0.82
N THR A 96 7.09 -3.91 -1.25
CA THR A 96 6.26 -3.86 -2.47
C THR A 96 6.75 -2.75 -3.39
N VAL A 97 6.67 -3.02 -4.69
CA VAL A 97 7.06 -2.06 -5.72
C VAL A 97 5.94 -1.05 -5.98
N ALA A 98 6.28 0.12 -6.49
CA ALA A 98 5.28 1.10 -6.89
C ALA A 98 4.50 0.57 -8.09
N PHE A 99 3.19 0.45 -7.94
CA PHE A 99 2.33 -0.03 -9.01
C PHE A 99 2.04 1.10 -10.01
N THR A 100 2.28 0.83 -11.29
CA THR A 100 2.18 1.83 -12.37
C THR A 100 0.76 2.39 -12.54
N LYS A 101 -0.27 1.61 -12.21
CA LYS A 101 -1.68 2.01 -12.27
C LYS A 101 -2.27 2.32 -10.88
N CYS A 102 -1.44 2.60 -9.87
CA CYS A 102 -1.92 2.96 -8.52
C CYS A 102 -2.71 4.28 -8.55
N PHE A 103 -3.92 4.30 -8.01
CA PHE A 103 -4.77 5.50 -7.98
C PHE A 103 -4.27 6.60 -7.03
N ALA A 104 -3.21 6.36 -6.25
CA ALA A 104 -2.64 7.33 -5.32
C ALA A 104 -1.25 7.84 -5.75
N CYS A 105 -0.33 6.95 -6.12
CA CYS A 105 1.07 7.32 -6.39
C CYS A 105 1.53 7.07 -7.84
N SER A 106 0.63 6.74 -8.76
CA SER A 106 1.00 6.61 -10.18
C SER A 106 1.33 7.97 -10.79
N GLN A 107 2.18 7.95 -11.82
CA GLN A 107 2.62 9.18 -12.50
C GLN A 107 1.45 10.01 -13.06
N PRO A 108 0.41 9.44 -13.72
CA PRO A 108 -0.74 10.20 -14.19
C PRO A 108 -1.49 10.95 -13.07
N VAL A 109 -1.61 10.33 -11.89
CA VAL A 109 -2.26 10.93 -10.72
C VAL A 109 -1.42 12.09 -10.17
N LEU A 110 -0.10 11.88 -10.04
CA LEU A 110 0.81 12.92 -9.57
C LEU A 110 0.86 14.12 -10.53
N ASP A 111 0.86 13.87 -11.84
CA ASP A 111 0.90 14.92 -12.86
C ASP A 111 -0.42 15.71 -12.89
N ALA A 112 -1.57 15.02 -12.80
CA ALA A 112 -2.87 15.67 -12.73
C ALA A 112 -3.01 16.54 -11.46
N TYR A 113 -2.53 16.06 -10.32
CA TYR A 113 -2.51 16.85 -9.08
C TYR A 113 -1.59 18.07 -9.19
N LYS A 114 -0.39 17.91 -9.75
CA LYS A 114 0.54 19.04 -9.95
C LYS A 114 0.00 20.10 -10.93
N ALA A 115 -0.72 19.67 -11.96
CA ALA A 115 -1.28 20.58 -12.97
C ALA A 115 -2.52 21.34 -12.49
N SER A 116 -3.43 20.65 -11.78
CA SER A 116 -4.77 21.16 -11.50
C SER A 116 -5.06 21.36 -10.00
N GLY A 117 -4.19 20.90 -9.12
CA GLY A 117 -4.26 21.09 -7.67
C GLY A 117 -5.63 20.78 -7.07
N TYR A 118 -6.26 21.79 -6.48
CA TYR A 118 -7.58 21.67 -5.86
C TYR A 118 -8.69 21.24 -6.82
N THR A 119 -8.67 21.73 -8.08
CA THR A 119 -9.68 21.37 -9.08
C THR A 119 -9.67 19.87 -9.36
N PHE A 120 -8.48 19.26 -9.39
CA PHE A 120 -8.36 17.81 -9.48
C PHE A 120 -8.93 17.11 -8.25
N LEU A 121 -8.62 17.60 -7.03
CA LEU A 121 -9.17 17.01 -5.81
C LEU A 121 -10.70 17.06 -5.78
N GLN A 122 -11.29 18.18 -6.21
CA GLN A 122 -12.73 18.32 -6.28
C GLN A 122 -13.34 17.29 -7.26
N GLN A 123 -12.75 17.10 -8.44
CA GLN A 123 -13.18 16.06 -9.39
C GLN A 123 -13.09 14.66 -8.80
N VAL A 124 -12.02 14.36 -8.06
CA VAL A 124 -11.83 13.08 -7.36
C VAL A 124 -12.90 12.86 -6.29
N PHE A 125 -13.28 13.89 -5.54
CA PHE A 125 -14.30 13.78 -4.49
C PHE A 125 -15.72 13.68 -5.05
N ASP A 126 -15.99 14.35 -6.18
CA ASP A 126 -17.28 14.33 -6.84
C ASP A 126 -17.52 13.02 -7.61
N ASP A 127 -16.46 12.40 -8.15
CA ASP A 127 -16.53 11.16 -8.93
C ASP A 127 -15.47 10.13 -8.49
N ALA A 128 -15.93 9.11 -7.76
CA ALA A 128 -15.07 8.00 -7.29
C ALA A 128 -14.41 7.20 -8.43
N SER A 129 -15.02 7.17 -9.63
CA SER A 129 -14.49 6.45 -10.80
C SER A 129 -13.42 7.23 -11.56
N TYR A 130 -13.27 8.53 -11.28
CA TYR A 130 -12.34 9.40 -11.98
C TYR A 130 -10.89 8.93 -11.84
N LEU A 131 -10.50 8.52 -10.62
CA LEU A 131 -9.14 8.03 -10.37
C LEU A 131 -8.85 6.73 -11.12
N GLU A 132 -9.80 5.79 -11.15
CA GLU A 132 -9.62 4.51 -11.85
C GLU A 132 -9.44 4.70 -13.36
N ARG A 133 -10.15 5.70 -13.93
CA ARG A 133 -9.97 6.13 -15.32
C ARG A 133 -8.59 6.74 -15.55
N LEU A 134 -8.19 7.66 -14.69
CA LEU A 134 -6.94 8.39 -14.83
C LEU A 134 -5.70 7.50 -14.72
N CYS A 135 -5.68 6.58 -13.75
CA CYS A 135 -4.55 5.68 -13.57
C CYS A 135 -4.61 4.43 -14.47
N GLY A 136 -5.66 4.28 -15.28
CA GLY A 136 -5.84 3.16 -16.21
C GLY A 136 -6.23 1.84 -15.53
N LEU A 137 -6.72 1.89 -14.28
CA LEU A 137 -7.22 0.73 -13.54
C LEU A 137 -8.52 0.20 -14.14
N GLN A 138 -9.39 1.10 -14.64
CA GLN A 138 -10.63 0.68 -15.32
C GLN A 138 -10.35 -0.20 -16.54
N ASN A 139 -9.30 0.12 -17.31
CA ASN A 139 -8.90 -0.69 -18.46
C ASN A 139 -8.41 -2.08 -18.02
N LEU A 140 -7.67 -2.14 -16.91
CA LEU A 140 -7.19 -3.41 -16.35
C LEU A 140 -8.36 -4.31 -15.92
N HIS A 141 -9.39 -3.74 -15.28
CA HIS A 141 -10.60 -4.51 -14.92
C HIS A 141 -11.35 -5.03 -16.15
N ASN A 142 -11.44 -4.22 -17.20
CA ASN A 142 -12.09 -4.63 -18.44
C ASN A 142 -11.34 -5.77 -19.15
N GLU A 143 -10.01 -5.71 -19.19
CA GLU A 143 -9.14 -6.78 -19.74
C GLU A 143 -9.39 -8.10 -18.99
N VAL A 144 -9.32 -8.08 -17.65
CA VAL A 144 -9.54 -9.27 -16.80
C VAL A 144 -10.95 -9.84 -16.97
N ASN A 145 -11.98 -8.98 -17.03
CA ASN A 145 -13.36 -9.43 -17.25
C ASN A 145 -13.53 -10.08 -18.62
N THR A 146 -12.88 -9.53 -19.65
CA THR A 146 -12.96 -10.07 -21.02
C THR A 146 -12.27 -11.44 -21.11
N GLU A 147 -11.07 -11.58 -20.52
CA GLU A 147 -10.38 -12.88 -20.45
C GLU A 147 -11.18 -13.92 -19.66
N SER A 148 -11.79 -13.52 -18.54
CA SER A 148 -12.64 -14.41 -17.74
C SER A 148 -13.85 -14.93 -18.51
N ILE A 149 -14.47 -14.08 -19.35
CA ILE A 149 -15.59 -14.46 -20.22
C ILE A 149 -15.12 -15.43 -21.31
N LEU A 150 -13.96 -15.19 -21.93
CA LEU A 150 -13.39 -16.06 -22.97
C LEU A 150 -13.01 -17.45 -22.43
N MET A 151 -12.44 -17.51 -21.23
CA MET A 151 -12.09 -18.78 -20.58
C MET A 151 -13.31 -19.63 -20.22
N LEU A 152 -14.46 -19.01 -19.94
CA LEU A 152 -15.72 -19.70 -19.68
C LEU A 152 -16.39 -20.20 -20.97
N SER A 153 -16.21 -19.50 -22.10
CA SER A 153 -16.73 -19.96 -23.40
C SER A 153 -15.97 -21.15 -23.99
N ASP A 154 -14.71 -21.35 -23.62
CA ASP A 154 -13.90 -22.48 -24.09
C ASP A 154 -14.13 -23.78 -23.28
N SER A 155 -14.90 -23.74 -22.20
CA SER A 155 -15.26 -24.92 -21.40
C SER A 155 -16.56 -25.63 -21.83
N ASP A 156 -17.22 -25.15 -22.89
CA ASP A 156 -18.50 -25.68 -23.40
C ASP A 156 -18.38 -26.61 -24.63
N HIS A 157 -17.22 -27.28 -24.85
CA HIS A 157 -17.05 -28.31 -25.91
C HIS A 157 -16.49 -29.64 -25.39
#